data_AF-A0A928IVH7-F1
#
_entry.id   AF-A0A928IVH7-F1
#
_cell.length_a   1.000
_cell.length_b   1.000
_cell.length_c   1.000
_cell.angle_alpha   90.00
_cell.angle_beta   90.00
_cell.angle_gamma   90.00
#
_symmetry.space_group_name_H-M   'P 1'
#
loop_
_entity.id
_entity.type
_entity.pdbx_description
1 polymer ?
#
loop_
_entity_poly.entity_id
_entity_poly.type
_entity_poly.pdbx_seq_one_letter_code
_entity_poly.pdbx_strand_id
1 'polypeptide(L)'
;MITTKPYFFNDFRCISSKCTDSCCVGWEIEIDEASQRRFQSETGSLGEKLKKNIKDSSFILKEDESCPFLLENGLCELICKKGEEYICDICREHPRYYEWYGEYTDCGLGLCCEEACRLTFCSEKSIELITEGIPEENDEEINTLLHEREKLFSSLKNRALPLSKRIDFSVDTDLILSIFPSLEPFDGLWSRASEYIKTNYKLLLSKKDEFLSHIGKRVYEYEHLAVYLTHRYYMKSLYTYLPDSVVKGIGIYLGIQFLFDLYIYEKQGRFDFDDRIFSAKYISKQLEYSEENIDIIMTR
;
A
#
# COMPACT_ATOMS: atom_id res chain seq x y z
N MET A 1 6.82 -22.67 -9.86
CA MET A 1 6.37 -21.38 -9.27
C MET A 1 7.57 -20.62 -8.70
N ILE A 2 7.78 -19.41 -9.21
CA ILE A 2 8.86 -18.49 -8.85
C ILE A 2 8.25 -17.39 -8.00
N THR A 3 8.85 -17.05 -6.88
CA THR A 3 8.35 -16.04 -5.97
C THR A 3 9.36 -14.92 -5.80
N THR A 4 8.95 -13.67 -6.02
CA THR A 4 9.78 -12.48 -5.76
C THR A 4 9.15 -11.63 -4.67
N LYS A 5 9.90 -11.33 -3.61
CA LYS A 5 9.41 -10.59 -2.44
C LYS A 5 10.47 -9.63 -1.88
N PRO A 6 10.09 -8.49 -1.28
CA PRO A 6 11.06 -7.65 -0.59
C PRO A 6 11.66 -8.38 0.61
N TYR A 7 12.92 -8.09 0.94
CA TYR A 7 13.66 -8.81 1.99
C TYR A 7 12.94 -8.86 3.35
N PHE A 8 12.14 -7.84 3.66
CA PHE A 8 11.39 -7.72 4.91
C PHE A 8 10.00 -8.36 4.88
N PHE A 9 9.58 -9.00 3.77
CA PHE A 9 8.23 -9.57 3.61
C PHE A 9 7.87 -10.55 4.74
N ASN A 10 8.83 -11.41 5.12
CA ASN A 10 8.64 -12.42 6.17
C ASN A 10 8.76 -11.84 7.59
N ASP A 11 9.23 -10.60 7.74
CA ASP A 11 9.42 -9.95 9.03
C ASP A 11 8.12 -9.33 9.57
N PHE A 12 7.12 -9.15 8.69
CA PHE A 12 5.83 -8.58 9.09
C PHE A 12 5.14 -9.38 10.18
N ARG A 13 4.82 -8.69 11.28
CA ARG A 13 3.98 -9.19 12.38
C ARG A 13 2.97 -8.11 12.73
N CYS A 14 1.69 -8.48 12.83
CA CYS A 14 0.67 -7.54 13.25
C CYS A 14 0.99 -7.02 14.66
N ILE A 15 1.04 -5.70 14.82
CA ILE A 15 1.30 -5.06 16.13
C ILE A 15 0.03 -4.89 16.97
N SER A 16 -1.11 -5.32 16.43
CA SER A 16 -2.40 -5.47 17.12
C SER A 16 -2.82 -4.17 17.83
N SER A 17 -3.05 -4.19 19.15
CA SER A 17 -3.44 -3.01 19.95
C SER A 17 -2.49 -1.80 19.88
N LYS A 18 -1.29 -1.95 19.32
CA LYS A 18 -0.38 -0.81 19.11
C LYS A 18 -0.69 -0.02 17.85
N CYS A 19 -1.52 -0.55 16.94
CA CYS A 19 -1.90 0.16 15.73
C CYS A 19 -2.72 1.42 16.08
N THR A 20 -2.41 2.54 15.43
CA THR A 20 -3.24 3.76 15.51
C THR A 20 -4.50 3.69 14.64
N ASP A 21 -4.68 2.57 13.93
CA ASP A 21 -5.66 2.35 12.88
C ASP A 21 -6.17 0.91 12.95
N SER A 22 -7.41 0.69 12.54
CA SER A 22 -8.04 -0.63 12.57
C SER A 22 -8.28 -1.12 11.16
N CYS A 23 -7.60 -2.20 10.78
CA CYS A 23 -7.89 -2.94 9.56
C CYS A 23 -9.21 -3.72 9.66
N CYS A 24 -10.00 -3.55 10.72
CA CYS A 24 -11.28 -4.24 10.92
C CYS A 24 -12.47 -3.28 10.77
N VAL A 25 -12.35 -2.23 9.95
CA VAL A 25 -13.39 -1.22 9.71
C VAL A 25 -13.46 -0.88 8.22
N GLY A 26 -14.67 -0.75 7.68
CA GLY A 26 -14.90 -0.13 6.36
C GLY A 26 -14.65 -1.01 5.14
N TRP A 27 -14.53 -2.34 5.32
CA TRP A 27 -14.47 -3.29 4.20
C TRP A 27 -15.08 -4.63 4.59
N GLU A 28 -15.59 -5.36 3.59
CA GLU A 28 -16.21 -6.67 3.77
C GLU A 28 -15.17 -7.74 4.04
N ILE A 29 -15.33 -8.46 5.15
CA ILE A 29 -14.43 -9.56 5.52
C ILE A 29 -15.07 -10.88 5.09
N GLU A 30 -14.67 -11.37 3.92
CA GLU A 30 -15.00 -12.71 3.46
C GLU A 30 -14.34 -13.79 4.33
N ILE A 31 -15.03 -14.91 4.48
CA ILE A 31 -14.66 -16.05 5.31
C ILE A 31 -14.37 -17.21 4.37
N ASP A 32 -13.11 -17.61 4.31
CA ASP A 32 -12.68 -18.77 3.55
C ASP A 32 -13.35 -20.06 4.06
N GLU A 33 -13.47 -21.06 3.20
CA GLU A 33 -14.19 -22.30 3.54
C GLU A 33 -13.63 -23.01 4.78
N ALA A 34 -12.30 -22.96 5.00
CA ALA A 34 -11.68 -23.60 6.14
C ALA A 34 -12.07 -22.88 7.44
N SER A 35 -12.05 -21.55 7.44
CA SER A 35 -12.52 -20.69 8.53
C SER A 35 -14.00 -20.90 8.78
N GLN A 36 -14.81 -20.97 7.73
CA GLN A 36 -16.25 -21.22 7.83
C GLN A 36 -16.53 -22.55 8.55
N ARG A 37 -15.83 -23.64 8.20
CA ARG A 37 -15.94 -24.93 8.90
C ARG A 37 -15.52 -24.83 10.36
N ARG A 38 -14.39 -24.13 10.65
CA ARG A 38 -13.93 -23.90 12.02
C ARG A 38 -14.98 -23.15 12.85
N PHE A 39 -15.50 -22.03 12.33
CA PHE A 39 -16.47 -21.19 13.01
C PHE A 39 -17.80 -21.90 13.23
N GLN A 40 -18.27 -22.72 12.28
CA GLN A 40 -19.48 -23.53 12.43
C GLN A 40 -19.34 -24.59 13.54
N SER A 41 -18.15 -25.15 13.71
CA SER A 41 -17.84 -26.13 14.76
C SER A 41 -17.61 -25.52 16.14
N GLU A 42 -17.45 -24.20 16.24
CA GLU A 42 -17.23 -23.51 17.51
C GLU A 42 -18.48 -23.55 18.39
N THR A 43 -18.27 -23.73 19.69
CA THR A 43 -19.33 -23.90 20.68
C THR A 43 -19.27 -22.82 21.77
N GLY A 44 -20.30 -22.76 22.60
CA GLY A 44 -20.43 -21.75 23.65
C GLY A 44 -20.67 -20.34 23.11
N SER A 45 -20.42 -19.35 23.96
CA SER A 45 -20.72 -17.94 23.66
C SER A 45 -20.01 -17.40 22.42
N LEU A 46 -18.79 -17.86 22.15
CA LEU A 46 -18.06 -17.47 20.94
C LEU A 46 -18.71 -18.05 19.68
N GLY A 47 -19.09 -19.33 19.71
CA GLY A 47 -19.78 -19.99 18.59
C GLY A 47 -21.15 -19.38 18.30
N GLU A 48 -21.92 -19.01 19.33
CA GLU A 48 -23.18 -18.28 19.17
C GLU A 48 -22.97 -16.91 18.53
N LYS A 49 -21.94 -16.17 18.98
CA LYS A 49 -21.57 -14.88 18.39
C LYS A 49 -21.14 -15.03 16.93
N LEU A 50 -20.34 -16.03 16.58
CA LEU A 50 -19.95 -16.34 15.20
C LEU A 50 -21.19 -16.60 14.33
N LYS A 51 -22.07 -17.53 14.72
CA LYS A 51 -23.28 -17.85 13.96
C LYS A 51 -24.20 -16.66 13.77
N LYS A 52 -24.31 -15.77 14.76
CA LYS A 52 -25.13 -14.56 14.68
C LYS A 52 -24.57 -13.53 13.69
N ASN A 53 -23.25 -13.47 13.55
CA ASN A 53 -22.58 -12.43 12.77
C ASN A 53 -21.94 -12.95 11.47
N ILE A 54 -22.37 -14.11 10.98
CA ILE A 54 -21.91 -14.66 9.70
C ILE A 54 -23.13 -14.82 8.79
N LYS A 55 -23.05 -14.29 7.58
CA LYS A 55 -24.05 -14.46 6.53
C LYS A 55 -23.35 -14.52 5.19
N ASP A 56 -23.78 -15.46 4.34
CA ASP A 56 -23.27 -15.62 2.97
C ASP A 56 -21.73 -15.69 2.88
N SER A 57 -21.11 -16.37 3.85
CA SER A 57 -19.64 -16.49 4.00
C SER A 57 -18.92 -15.17 4.24
N SER A 58 -19.59 -14.15 4.79
CA SER A 58 -18.97 -12.89 5.24
C SER A 58 -19.37 -12.56 6.67
N PHE A 59 -18.55 -11.74 7.36
CA PHE A 59 -18.97 -11.15 8.63
C PHE A 59 -20.00 -10.04 8.41
N ILE A 60 -21.08 -10.06 9.19
CA ILE A 60 -22.03 -8.96 9.27
C ILE A 60 -21.36 -7.85 10.09
N LEU A 61 -21.02 -6.74 9.43
CA LEU A 61 -20.43 -5.56 10.09
C LEU A 61 -21.46 -4.89 11.01
N LYS A 62 -20.96 -4.18 12.03
CA LYS A 62 -21.77 -3.32 12.90
C LYS A 62 -22.24 -2.06 12.14
N GLU A 63 -23.11 -1.26 12.77
CA GLU A 63 -23.61 -0.01 12.19
C GLU A 63 -22.50 1.00 11.87
N ASP A 64 -21.39 0.96 12.60
CA ASP A 64 -20.19 1.78 12.37
C ASP A 64 -19.20 1.14 11.37
N GLU A 65 -19.65 0.15 10.61
CA GLU A 65 -18.87 -0.62 9.65
C GLU A 65 -17.68 -1.38 10.27
N SER A 66 -17.65 -1.52 11.60
CA SER A 66 -16.62 -2.29 12.29
C SER A 66 -16.94 -3.78 12.31
N CYS A 67 -15.88 -4.59 12.30
CA CYS A 67 -15.98 -6.03 12.49
C CYS A 67 -16.67 -6.35 13.85
N PRO A 68 -17.60 -7.31 13.90
CA PRO A 68 -18.27 -7.73 15.14
C PRO A 68 -17.32 -8.26 16.22
N PHE A 69 -16.09 -8.63 15.84
CA PHE A 69 -15.03 -9.12 16.71
C PHE A 69 -13.97 -8.06 17.04
N LEU A 70 -14.11 -6.82 16.56
CA LEU A 70 -13.28 -5.70 17.00
C LEU A 70 -13.71 -5.26 18.40
N LEU A 71 -12.79 -5.36 19.35
CA LEU A 71 -12.94 -4.89 20.73
C LEU A 71 -12.67 -3.38 20.84
N GLU A 72 -13.19 -2.74 21.88
CA GLU A 72 -13.03 -1.29 22.13
C GLU A 72 -11.56 -0.85 22.25
N ASN A 73 -10.67 -1.76 22.66
CA ASN A 73 -9.23 -1.52 22.75
C ASN A 73 -8.47 -1.78 21.43
N GLY A 74 -9.18 -1.93 20.31
CA GLY A 74 -8.60 -2.16 18.98
C GLY A 74 -8.13 -3.59 18.72
N LEU A 75 -8.32 -4.53 19.66
CA LEU A 75 -7.93 -5.92 19.49
C LEU A 75 -9.02 -6.74 18.78
N CYS A 76 -8.59 -7.75 18.02
CA CYS A 76 -9.49 -8.77 17.50
C CYS A 76 -9.79 -9.81 18.59
N GLU A 77 -11.07 -9.97 18.94
CA GLU A 77 -11.55 -10.94 19.94
C GLU A 77 -11.18 -12.38 19.57
N LEU A 78 -11.21 -12.73 18.27
CA LEU A 78 -10.88 -14.07 17.79
C LEU A 78 -9.40 -14.39 18.06
N ILE A 79 -8.50 -13.45 17.74
CA ILE A 79 -7.07 -13.59 18.05
C ILE A 79 -6.86 -13.70 19.56
N CYS A 80 -7.53 -12.84 20.35
CA CYS A 80 -7.39 -12.85 21.81
C CYS A 80 -7.82 -14.19 22.45
N LYS A 81 -8.85 -14.85 21.90
CA LYS A 81 -9.42 -16.08 22.47
C LYS A 81 -8.80 -17.36 21.91
N LYS A 82 -8.37 -17.35 20.64
CA LYS A 82 -8.02 -18.57 19.89
C LYS A 82 -6.68 -18.49 19.16
N GLY A 83 -6.06 -17.31 19.07
CA GLY A 83 -4.80 -17.09 18.36
C GLY A 83 -4.97 -16.65 16.91
N GLU A 84 -3.88 -16.19 16.29
CA GLU A 84 -3.84 -15.69 14.90
C GLU A 84 -4.26 -16.75 13.87
N GLU A 85 -3.90 -18.02 14.10
CA GLU A 85 -4.28 -19.14 13.21
C GLU A 85 -5.80 -19.41 13.15
N TYR A 86 -6.58 -18.82 14.06
CA TYR A 86 -8.02 -19.05 14.10
C TYR A 86 -8.80 -18.15 13.13
N ILE A 87 -8.24 -17.02 12.71
CA ILE A 87 -8.94 -16.03 11.88
C ILE A 87 -9.01 -16.44 10.40
N CYS A 88 -9.80 -15.69 9.62
CA CYS A 88 -9.93 -15.85 8.17
C CYS A 88 -8.61 -15.60 7.45
N ASP A 89 -8.42 -16.25 6.30
CA ASP A 89 -7.24 -16.06 5.46
C ASP A 89 -7.05 -14.58 5.12
N ILE A 90 -8.11 -13.86 4.77
CA ILE A 90 -8.05 -12.43 4.47
C ILE A 90 -7.52 -11.59 5.64
N CYS A 91 -7.85 -11.96 6.88
CA CYS A 91 -7.36 -11.27 8.08
C CYS A 91 -5.93 -11.66 8.43
N ARG A 92 -5.53 -12.92 8.19
CA ARG A 92 -4.20 -13.45 8.49
C ARG A 92 -3.16 -12.98 7.47
N GLU A 93 -3.57 -12.90 6.21
CA GLU A 93 -2.69 -12.45 5.14
C GLU A 93 -2.53 -10.93 5.16
N HIS A 94 -3.55 -10.15 5.54
CA HIS A 94 -3.46 -8.69 5.54
C HIS A 94 -2.24 -8.17 6.33
N PRO A 95 -1.40 -7.28 5.76
CA PRO A 95 -1.55 -6.55 4.49
C PRO A 95 -0.79 -7.19 3.31
N ARG A 96 -0.43 -8.47 3.39
CA ARG A 96 0.26 -9.17 2.29
C ARG A 96 -0.60 -9.17 1.04
N TYR A 97 0.03 -8.90 -0.09
CA TYR A 97 -0.55 -9.10 -1.41
C TYR A 97 0.30 -10.09 -2.20
N TYR A 98 -0.35 -10.74 -3.16
CA TYR A 98 0.23 -11.71 -4.07
C TYR A 98 -0.32 -11.41 -5.46
N GLU A 99 0.56 -11.28 -6.45
CA GLU A 99 0.20 -11.02 -7.85
C GLU A 99 0.82 -12.12 -8.71
N TRP A 100 0.00 -12.83 -9.48
CA TRP A 100 0.41 -14.03 -10.22
C TRP A 100 0.47 -13.78 -11.72
N TYR A 101 1.62 -14.04 -12.34
CA TYR A 101 1.88 -13.89 -13.77
C TYR A 101 2.43 -15.22 -14.31
N GLY A 102 1.54 -16.12 -14.74
CA GLY A 102 1.93 -17.48 -15.12
C GLY A 102 2.58 -18.22 -13.93
N GLU A 103 3.84 -18.64 -14.10
CA GLU A 103 4.60 -19.29 -13.01
C GLU A 103 5.21 -18.31 -12.00
N TYR A 104 5.18 -17.01 -12.26
CA TYR A 104 5.76 -15.98 -11.41
C TYR A 104 4.75 -15.46 -10.40
N THR A 105 5.21 -15.15 -9.20
CA THR A 105 4.41 -14.56 -8.14
C THR A 105 5.21 -13.43 -7.50
N ASP A 106 4.71 -12.20 -7.61
CA ASP A 106 5.22 -11.09 -6.84
C ASP A 106 4.46 -11.00 -5.52
N CYS A 107 5.19 -10.97 -4.41
CA CYS A 107 4.63 -10.78 -3.08
C CYS A 107 5.08 -9.43 -2.51
N GLY A 108 4.24 -8.82 -1.67
CA GLY A 108 4.62 -7.61 -0.94
C GLY A 108 3.68 -7.31 0.22
N LEU A 109 3.89 -6.17 0.87
CA LEU A 109 3.06 -5.67 1.96
C LEU A 109 2.40 -4.37 1.52
N GLY A 110 1.07 -4.31 1.57
CA GLY A 110 0.31 -3.11 1.26
C GLY A 110 0.60 -1.98 2.26
N LEU A 111 0.85 -0.78 1.75
CA LEU A 111 1.16 0.38 2.59
C LEU A 111 -0.02 0.91 3.40
N CYS A 112 -1.25 0.39 3.24
CA CYS A 112 -2.38 0.76 4.11
C CYS A 112 -2.20 0.35 5.58
N CYS A 113 -1.18 -0.45 5.90
CA CYS A 113 -0.82 -0.85 7.25
C CYS A 113 0.40 -0.06 7.73
N GLU A 114 0.31 0.57 8.90
CA GLU A 114 1.41 1.37 9.46
C GLU A 114 2.66 0.55 9.79
N GLU A 115 2.51 -0.72 10.15
CA GLU A 115 3.67 -1.60 10.37
C GLU A 115 4.34 -2.00 9.04
N ALA A 116 3.56 -2.20 7.97
CA ALA A 116 4.13 -2.39 6.64
C ALA A 116 4.88 -1.15 6.16
N CYS A 117 4.35 0.05 6.40
CA CYS A 117 5.08 1.29 6.20
C CYS A 117 6.36 1.36 7.04
N ARG A 118 6.33 0.97 8.33
CA ARG A 118 7.53 0.96 9.18
C ARG A 118 8.60 0.06 8.59
N LEU A 119 8.27 -1.17 8.23
CA LEU A 119 9.23 -2.11 7.61
C LEU A 119 9.79 -1.57 6.29
N THR A 120 8.98 -0.85 5.52
CA THR A 120 9.39 -0.26 4.25
C THR A 120 10.39 0.89 4.46
N PHE A 121 10.22 1.73 5.48
CA PHE A 121 10.97 2.98 5.65
C PHE A 121 12.01 2.98 6.78
N CYS A 122 12.02 2.01 7.70
CA CYS A 122 12.88 2.02 8.89
C CYS A 122 14.37 1.81 8.62
N SER A 123 14.72 1.29 7.44
CA SER A 123 16.10 1.03 7.03
C SER A 123 16.53 2.03 5.97
N GLU A 124 17.71 2.63 6.11
CA GLU A 124 18.28 3.46 5.05
C GLU A 124 18.81 2.61 3.87
N LYS A 125 18.96 1.28 4.04
CA LYS A 125 19.46 0.38 2.97
C LYS A 125 18.40 0.22 1.88
N SER A 126 18.87 0.21 0.62
CA SER A 126 17.98 0.01 -0.53
C SER A 126 17.18 -1.29 -0.40
N ILE A 127 15.95 -1.28 -0.90
CA ILE A 127 15.07 -2.44 -0.84
C ILE A 127 15.57 -3.49 -1.84
N GLU A 128 16.08 -4.60 -1.32
CA GLU A 128 16.39 -5.76 -2.13
C GLU A 128 15.18 -6.69 -2.29
N LEU A 129 15.02 -7.19 -3.51
CA LEU A 129 14.04 -8.21 -3.86
C LEU A 129 14.72 -9.57 -3.88
N ILE A 130 14.09 -10.54 -3.25
CA ILE A 130 14.55 -11.92 -3.16
C ILE A 130 13.66 -12.75 -4.08
N THR A 131 14.25 -13.35 -5.11
CA THR A 131 13.59 -14.28 -6.03
C THR A 131 13.97 -15.72 -5.69
N GLU A 132 12.97 -16.56 -5.47
CA GLU A 132 13.10 -17.98 -5.14
C GLU A 132 12.37 -18.81 -6.21
N GLY A 133 12.98 -19.93 -6.63
CA GLY A 133 12.41 -20.82 -7.65
C GLY A 133 13.10 -20.72 -9.01
N ILE A 134 12.73 -21.62 -9.92
CA ILE A 134 13.25 -21.70 -11.30
C ILE A 134 12.03 -21.85 -12.23
N PRO A 135 11.95 -21.10 -13.34
CA PRO A 135 10.88 -21.29 -14.33
C PRO A 135 10.95 -22.67 -14.96
N GLU A 136 9.81 -23.33 -15.07
CA GLU A 136 9.65 -24.53 -15.90
C GLU A 136 9.43 -24.13 -17.36
N GLU A 137 8.74 -23.01 -17.60
CA GLU A 137 8.45 -22.46 -18.93
C GLU A 137 9.18 -21.14 -19.19
N ASN A 138 9.60 -20.96 -20.45
CA ASN A 138 10.20 -19.72 -20.92
C ASN A 138 9.12 -18.83 -21.58
N ASP A 139 8.58 -17.88 -20.83
CA ASP A 139 7.65 -16.87 -21.33
C ASP A 139 8.43 -15.60 -21.76
N GLU A 140 8.52 -15.37 -23.07
CA GLU A 140 9.29 -14.25 -23.66
C GLU A 140 8.70 -12.88 -23.28
N GLU A 141 7.38 -12.77 -23.16
CA GLU A 141 6.71 -11.50 -22.82
C GLU A 141 6.97 -11.13 -21.36
N ILE A 142 6.78 -12.09 -20.44
CA ILE A 142 7.10 -11.90 -19.02
C ILE A 142 8.59 -11.58 -18.85
N ASN A 143 9.48 -12.30 -19.52
CA ASN A 143 10.91 -12.07 -19.42
C ASN A 143 11.33 -10.69 -19.93
N THR A 144 10.68 -10.20 -20.99
CA THR A 144 10.89 -8.84 -21.49
C THR A 144 10.50 -7.80 -20.44
N LEU A 145 9.31 -7.93 -19.85
CA LEU A 145 8.86 -7.01 -18.79
C LEU A 145 9.74 -7.09 -17.54
N LEU A 146 10.15 -8.29 -17.11
CA LEU A 146 11.07 -8.45 -15.99
C LEU A 146 12.42 -7.77 -16.25
N HIS A 147 12.94 -7.86 -17.47
CA HIS A 147 14.17 -7.19 -17.86
C HIS A 147 14.04 -5.66 -17.84
N GLU A 148 12.95 -5.10 -18.36
CA GLU A 148 12.69 -3.66 -18.29
C GLU A 148 12.48 -3.19 -16.85
N ARG A 149 11.78 -3.97 -16.02
CA ARG A 149 11.63 -3.71 -14.59
C ARG A 149 12.98 -3.63 -13.87
N GLU A 150 13.91 -4.53 -14.19
CA GLU A 150 15.25 -4.52 -13.60
C GLU A 150 16.05 -3.26 -13.98
N LYS A 151 15.86 -2.73 -15.21
CA LYS A 151 16.44 -1.43 -15.59
C LYS A 151 15.85 -0.28 -14.76
N LEU A 152 14.54 -0.30 -14.49
CA LEU A 152 13.90 0.67 -13.61
C LEU A 152 14.48 0.59 -12.20
N PHE A 153 14.61 -0.61 -11.63
CA PHE A 153 15.25 -0.79 -10.32
C PHE A 153 16.70 -0.33 -10.31
N SER A 154 17.50 -0.67 -11.33
CA SER A 154 18.89 -0.23 -11.45
C SER A 154 18.99 1.30 -11.45
N SER A 155 18.11 2.00 -12.17
CA SER A 155 18.03 3.46 -12.17
C SER A 155 17.63 4.01 -10.79
N LEU A 156 16.55 3.48 -10.22
CA LEU A 156 16.02 3.89 -8.91
C LEU A 156 17.05 3.67 -7.80
N LYS A 157 17.83 2.59 -7.83
CA LYS A 157 18.81 2.23 -6.79
C LYS A 157 20.19 2.86 -7.01
N ASN A 158 20.43 3.58 -8.12
CA ASN A 158 21.73 4.18 -8.42
C ASN A 158 22.05 5.42 -7.56
N ARG A 159 22.32 5.23 -6.27
CA ARG A 159 22.57 6.31 -5.29
C ARG A 159 23.81 7.18 -5.58
N ALA A 160 24.59 6.88 -6.62
CA ALA A 160 25.60 7.81 -7.15
C ALA A 160 24.95 9.06 -7.77
N LEU A 161 23.68 8.98 -8.16
CA LEU A 161 22.88 10.10 -8.66
C LEU A 161 21.91 10.64 -7.60
N PRO A 162 21.66 11.96 -7.58
CA PRO A 162 20.65 12.54 -6.70
C PRO A 162 19.25 11.99 -7.04
N LEU A 163 18.36 11.92 -6.05
CA LEU A 163 17.02 11.34 -6.23
C LEU A 163 16.24 11.97 -7.39
N SER A 164 16.40 13.28 -7.61
CA SER A 164 15.77 14.02 -8.71
C SER A 164 16.22 13.60 -10.12
N LYS A 165 17.26 12.78 -10.24
CA LYS A 165 17.72 12.18 -11.48
C LYS A 165 17.36 10.69 -11.60
N ARG A 166 16.82 10.10 -10.53
CA ARG A 166 16.45 8.68 -10.44
C ARG A 166 14.95 8.48 -10.52
N ILE A 167 14.20 9.33 -9.82
CA ILE A 167 12.75 9.39 -9.87
C ILE A 167 12.37 10.49 -10.83
N ASP A 168 11.50 10.13 -11.77
CA ASP A 168 10.94 11.09 -12.68
C ASP A 168 9.84 11.91 -12.00
N PHE A 169 10.23 12.99 -11.31
CA PHE A 169 9.30 14.02 -10.84
C PHE A 169 8.77 14.90 -11.99
N SER A 170 9.11 14.60 -13.24
CA SER A 170 8.68 15.33 -14.43
C SER A 170 7.22 15.10 -14.79
N VAL A 171 6.48 14.32 -13.99
CA VAL A 171 5.02 14.34 -14.05
C VAL A 171 4.55 15.75 -13.72
N ASP A 172 3.92 16.38 -14.70
CA ASP A 172 3.44 17.74 -14.59
C ASP A 172 2.48 17.86 -13.39
N THR A 173 2.73 18.84 -12.52
CA THR A 173 1.82 19.12 -11.42
C THR A 173 0.43 19.45 -11.95
N ASP A 174 0.32 20.11 -13.10
CA ASP A 174 -0.98 20.40 -13.72
C ASP A 174 -1.71 19.10 -14.11
N LEU A 175 -0.99 18.06 -14.55
CA LEU A 175 -1.58 16.73 -14.80
C LEU A 175 -2.09 16.11 -13.51
N ILE A 176 -1.29 16.10 -12.44
CA ILE A 176 -1.71 15.55 -11.13
C ILE A 176 -2.96 16.28 -10.62
N LEU A 177 -2.97 17.60 -10.66
CA LEU A 177 -4.10 18.42 -10.21
C LEU A 177 -5.35 18.22 -11.07
N SER A 178 -5.20 17.89 -12.35
CA SER A 178 -6.33 17.57 -13.23
C SER A 178 -7.00 16.23 -12.88
N ILE A 179 -6.28 15.33 -12.20
CA ILE A 179 -6.78 14.01 -11.79
C ILE A 179 -7.59 14.09 -10.49
N PHE A 180 -7.29 15.02 -9.58
CA PHE A 180 -7.94 15.11 -8.27
C PHE A 180 -9.47 15.07 -8.31
N PRO A 181 -10.16 15.78 -9.23
CA PRO A 181 -11.63 15.74 -9.30
C PRO A 181 -12.20 14.39 -9.73
N SER A 182 -11.38 13.52 -10.35
CA SER A 182 -11.78 12.18 -10.77
C SER A 182 -11.55 11.12 -9.72
N LEU A 183 -10.80 11.41 -8.65
CA LEU A 183 -10.55 10.46 -7.57
C LEU A 183 -11.71 10.47 -6.58
N GLU A 184 -12.28 9.30 -6.32
CA GLU A 184 -13.27 9.11 -5.27
C GLU A 184 -12.61 9.35 -3.90
N PRO A 185 -13.12 10.27 -3.07
CA PRO A 185 -12.51 10.57 -1.78
C PRO A 185 -12.70 9.41 -0.81
N PHE A 186 -11.60 8.93 -0.22
CA PHE A 186 -11.64 7.94 0.87
C PHE A 186 -12.36 8.49 2.10
N ASP A 187 -12.08 9.74 2.46
CA ASP A 187 -12.71 10.42 3.58
C ASP A 187 -12.74 11.95 3.41
N GLY A 188 -13.31 12.65 4.40
CA GLY A 188 -13.36 14.11 4.41
C GLY A 188 -12.00 14.78 4.65
N LEU A 189 -10.94 14.05 5.05
CA LEU A 189 -9.58 14.61 5.07
C LEU A 189 -9.07 14.77 3.64
N TRP A 190 -9.34 13.81 2.74
CA TRP A 190 -8.85 13.86 1.36
C TRP A 190 -9.48 15.02 0.64
N SER A 191 -10.81 15.19 0.75
CA SER A 191 -11.51 16.32 0.12
C SER A 191 -10.96 17.67 0.55
N ARG A 192 -10.58 17.83 1.83
CA ARG A 192 -9.99 19.08 2.34
C ARG A 192 -8.55 19.25 1.88
N ALA A 193 -7.75 18.19 1.91
CA ALA A 193 -6.35 18.22 1.54
C ALA A 193 -6.18 18.45 0.03
N SER A 194 -6.92 17.73 -0.82
CA SER A 194 -6.85 17.85 -2.27
C SER A 194 -7.29 19.23 -2.75
N GLU A 195 -8.35 19.81 -2.18
CA GLU A 195 -8.79 21.17 -2.49
C GLU A 195 -7.75 22.22 -2.06
N TYR A 196 -7.16 22.06 -0.86
CA TYR A 196 -6.09 22.94 -0.41
C TYR A 196 -4.87 22.85 -1.32
N ILE A 197 -4.42 21.63 -1.66
CA ILE A 197 -3.28 21.39 -2.56
C ILE A 197 -3.56 22.03 -3.91
N LYS A 198 -4.73 21.79 -4.50
CA LYS A 198 -5.14 22.37 -5.80
C LYS A 198 -5.10 23.89 -5.80
N THR A 199 -5.55 24.52 -4.71
CA THR A 199 -5.55 25.98 -4.58
C THR A 199 -4.15 26.55 -4.30
N ASN A 200 -3.30 25.82 -3.58
CA ASN A 200 -2.04 26.33 -3.03
C ASN A 200 -0.79 25.63 -3.57
N TYR A 201 -0.88 24.85 -4.65
CA TYR A 201 0.24 24.03 -5.13
C TYR A 201 1.51 24.84 -5.40
N LYS A 202 1.40 26.07 -5.91
CA LYS A 202 2.56 26.95 -6.14
C LYS A 202 3.28 27.33 -4.85
N LEU A 203 2.53 27.55 -3.76
CA LEU A 203 3.09 27.78 -2.42
C LEU A 203 3.74 26.51 -1.88
N LEU A 204 3.09 25.35 -2.05
CA LEU A 204 3.67 24.07 -1.60
C LEU A 204 4.98 23.78 -2.34
N LEU A 205 5.01 23.96 -3.66
CA LEU A 205 6.19 23.74 -4.49
C LEU A 205 7.32 24.73 -4.19
N SER A 206 7.03 25.95 -3.74
CA SER A 206 8.09 26.89 -3.33
C SER A 206 8.81 26.46 -2.05
N LYS A 207 8.19 25.58 -1.25
CA LYS A 207 8.78 24.97 -0.05
C LYS A 207 9.49 23.64 -0.30
N LYS A 208 9.56 23.18 -1.55
CA LYS A 208 10.19 21.91 -1.93
C LYS A 208 11.61 21.76 -1.38
N ASP A 209 12.47 22.73 -1.61
CA ASP A 209 13.88 22.63 -1.22
C ASP A 209 14.06 22.70 0.30
N GLU A 210 13.24 23.52 0.97
CA GLU A 210 13.18 23.59 2.43
C GLU A 210 12.76 22.24 3.02
N PHE A 211 11.68 21.64 2.49
CA PHE A 211 11.17 20.34 2.92
C PHE A 211 12.19 19.21 2.68
N LEU A 212 12.81 19.16 1.50
CA LEU A 212 13.84 18.17 1.20
C LEU A 212 15.05 18.33 2.13
N SER A 213 15.42 19.57 2.47
CA SER A 213 16.46 19.83 3.46
C SER A 213 16.05 19.41 4.88
N HIS A 214 14.76 19.57 5.24
CA HIS A 214 14.21 19.19 6.54
C HIS A 214 14.26 17.67 6.75
N ILE A 215 13.83 16.88 5.77
CA ILE A 215 13.87 15.41 5.86
C ILE A 215 15.30 14.86 5.71
N GLY A 216 16.20 15.62 5.06
CA GLY A 216 17.63 15.36 5.03
C GLY A 216 17.98 13.97 4.49
N LYS A 217 18.62 13.13 5.32
CA LYS A 217 19.00 11.78 4.89
C LYS A 217 17.80 10.92 4.51
N ARG A 218 16.62 11.18 5.08
CA ARG A 218 15.37 10.43 4.82
C ARG A 218 14.78 10.64 3.44
N VAL A 219 15.43 11.39 2.55
CA VAL A 219 15.12 11.40 1.11
C VAL A 219 15.13 9.98 0.51
N TYR A 220 15.85 9.00 1.09
CA TYR A 220 15.78 7.59 0.67
C TYR A 220 14.37 6.99 0.78
N GLU A 221 13.48 7.53 1.62
CA GLU A 221 12.10 7.03 1.76
C GLU A 221 11.32 7.12 0.44
N TYR A 222 11.61 8.13 -0.40
CA TYR A 222 11.01 8.23 -1.74
C TYR A 222 11.60 7.21 -2.73
N GLU A 223 12.87 6.85 -2.60
CA GLU A 223 13.44 5.71 -3.36
C GLU A 223 12.70 4.42 -2.98
N HIS A 224 12.47 4.19 -1.70
CA HIS A 224 11.76 3.01 -1.21
C HIS A 224 10.33 2.95 -1.73
N LEU A 225 9.62 4.09 -1.71
CA LEU A 225 8.28 4.18 -2.28
C LEU A 225 8.28 3.92 -3.79
N ALA A 226 9.25 4.47 -4.53
CA ALA A 226 9.35 4.21 -5.96
C ALA A 226 9.63 2.73 -6.27
N VAL A 227 10.55 2.09 -5.55
CA VAL A 227 10.83 0.65 -5.67
C VAL A 227 9.59 -0.18 -5.34
N TYR A 228 8.87 0.18 -4.27
CA TYR A 228 7.61 -0.47 -3.90
C TYR A 228 6.56 -0.37 -5.01
N LEU A 229 6.32 0.83 -5.56
CA LEU A 229 5.33 1.04 -6.61
C LEU A 229 5.71 0.33 -7.91
N THR A 230 7.00 0.36 -8.29
CA THR A 230 7.51 -0.40 -9.44
C THR A 230 7.32 -1.91 -9.25
N HIS A 231 7.63 -2.44 -8.07
CA HIS A 231 7.41 -3.86 -7.75
C HIS A 231 5.92 -4.22 -7.79
N ARG A 232 5.05 -3.39 -7.19
CA ARG A 232 3.61 -3.64 -7.08
C ARG A 232 2.85 -3.52 -8.39
N TYR A 233 3.22 -2.58 -9.27
CA TYR A 233 2.39 -2.20 -10.42
C TYR A 233 3.01 -2.51 -11.78
N TYR A 234 4.33 -2.50 -11.94
CA TYR A 234 4.94 -2.59 -13.28
C TYR A 234 4.54 -3.86 -14.03
N MET A 235 4.47 -5.01 -13.35
CA MET A 235 4.11 -6.27 -14.01
C MET A 235 2.63 -6.33 -14.44
N LYS A 236 1.77 -5.41 -13.96
CA LYS A 236 0.39 -5.28 -14.47
C LYS A 236 0.35 -4.78 -15.92
N SER A 237 1.47 -4.30 -16.46
CA SER A 237 1.63 -4.04 -17.89
C SER A 237 1.43 -5.27 -18.76
N LEU A 238 1.58 -6.48 -18.22
CA LEU A 238 1.26 -7.73 -18.92
C LEU A 238 -0.22 -7.82 -19.34
N TYR A 239 -1.12 -7.27 -18.52
CA TYR A 239 -2.56 -7.32 -18.80
C TYR A 239 -3.06 -6.13 -19.61
N THR A 240 -2.43 -4.97 -19.39
CA THR A 240 -2.83 -3.72 -20.04
C THR A 240 -2.13 -3.49 -21.37
N TYR A 241 -0.98 -4.14 -21.60
CA TYR A 241 -0.07 -3.89 -22.73
C TYR A 241 0.42 -2.43 -22.81
N LEU A 242 0.47 -1.73 -21.67
CA LEU A 242 0.81 -0.30 -21.57
C LEU A 242 1.91 -0.02 -20.53
N PRO A 243 3.17 -0.47 -20.75
CA PRO A 243 4.27 -0.25 -19.80
C PRO A 243 4.57 1.23 -19.53
N ASP A 244 4.50 2.08 -20.55
CA ASP A 244 4.75 3.51 -20.39
C ASP A 244 3.69 4.21 -19.53
N SER A 245 2.41 3.82 -19.68
CA SER A 245 1.32 4.34 -18.84
C SER A 245 1.47 3.93 -17.39
N VAL A 246 1.89 2.69 -17.12
CA VAL A 246 2.14 2.24 -15.74
C VAL A 246 3.30 2.99 -15.12
N VAL A 247 4.40 3.21 -15.84
CA VAL A 247 5.53 4.02 -15.36
C VAL A 247 5.09 5.46 -15.08
N LYS A 248 4.29 6.05 -15.96
CA LYS A 248 3.71 7.38 -15.76
C LYS A 248 2.76 7.43 -14.56
N GLY A 249 1.94 6.40 -14.37
CA GLY A 249 1.05 6.23 -13.21
C GLY A 249 1.82 6.14 -11.90
N ILE A 250 2.93 5.41 -11.86
CA ILE A 250 3.85 5.38 -10.72
C ILE A 250 4.39 6.80 -10.43
N GLY A 251 4.78 7.55 -11.45
CA GLY A 251 5.19 8.95 -11.32
C GLY A 251 4.08 9.86 -10.76
N ILE A 252 2.84 9.70 -11.24
CA ILE A 252 1.66 10.42 -10.72
C ILE A 252 1.46 10.09 -9.24
N TYR A 253 1.47 8.82 -8.85
CA TYR A 253 1.35 8.40 -7.46
C TYR A 253 2.43 9.07 -6.59
N LEU A 254 3.70 9.00 -7.00
CA LEU A 254 4.81 9.61 -6.27
C LEU A 254 4.64 11.13 -6.15
N GLY A 255 4.12 11.79 -7.19
CA GLY A 255 3.79 13.21 -7.17
C GLY A 255 2.66 13.55 -6.21
N ILE A 256 1.59 12.75 -6.19
CA ILE A 256 0.48 12.88 -5.22
C ILE A 256 1.00 12.73 -3.79
N GLN A 257 1.79 11.69 -3.53
CA GLN A 257 2.46 11.49 -2.24
C GLN A 257 3.27 12.72 -1.85
N PHE A 258 4.11 13.22 -2.76
CA PHE A 258 4.97 14.36 -2.49
C PHE A 258 4.19 15.64 -2.17
N LEU A 259 3.13 15.93 -2.92
CA LEU A 259 2.25 17.08 -2.65
C LEU A 259 1.52 16.94 -1.31
N PHE A 260 1.11 15.72 -0.96
CA PHE A 260 0.47 15.45 0.34
C PHE A 260 1.45 15.59 1.51
N ASP A 261 2.70 15.14 1.35
CA ASP A 261 3.76 15.34 2.34
C ASP A 261 4.07 16.84 2.53
N LEU A 262 4.14 17.61 1.44
CA LEU A 262 4.28 19.07 1.50
C LEU A 262 3.09 19.74 2.18
N TYR A 263 1.86 19.25 1.94
CA TYR A 263 0.68 19.73 2.64
C TYR A 263 0.77 19.48 4.15
N ILE A 264 1.20 18.29 4.58
CA ILE A 264 1.42 17.97 5.98
C ILE A 264 2.48 18.92 6.58
N TYR A 265 3.61 19.07 5.91
CA TYR A 265 4.69 19.96 6.34
C TYR A 265 4.22 21.42 6.45
N GLU A 266 3.44 21.91 5.49
CA GLU A 266 2.87 23.25 5.50
C GLU A 266 1.97 23.50 6.71
N LYS A 267 1.13 22.52 7.05
CA LYS A 267 0.17 22.66 8.14
C LYS A 267 0.80 22.53 9.51
N GLN A 268 1.88 21.76 9.64
CA GLN A 268 2.46 21.43 10.93
C GLN A 268 3.79 22.13 11.22
N GLY A 269 4.52 22.58 10.19
CA GLY A 269 5.89 23.10 10.31
C GLY A 269 6.94 22.02 10.66
N ARG A 270 6.56 20.74 10.62
CA ARG A 270 7.44 19.57 10.82
C ARG A 270 6.97 18.41 9.94
N PHE A 271 7.88 17.50 9.66
CA PHE A 271 7.57 16.21 9.03
C PHE A 271 8.56 15.17 9.54
N ASP A 272 8.20 14.41 10.58
CA ASP A 272 9.05 13.38 11.17
C ASP A 272 8.79 11.98 10.59
N PHE A 273 9.26 10.93 11.25
CA PHE A 273 9.11 9.56 10.74
C PHE A 273 7.66 9.06 10.90
N ASP A 274 6.97 9.44 11.98
CA ASP A 274 5.57 9.05 12.15
C ASP A 274 4.68 9.76 11.12
N ASP A 275 5.00 11.00 10.74
CA ASP A 275 4.34 11.69 9.62
C ASP A 275 4.52 10.95 8.28
N ARG A 276 5.71 10.37 8.00
CA ARG A 276 5.94 9.51 6.83
C ARG A 276 5.07 8.25 6.88
N ILE A 277 5.01 7.58 8.03
CA ILE A 277 4.19 6.37 8.19
C ILE A 277 2.72 6.70 7.94
N PHE A 278 2.24 7.81 8.53
CA PHE A 278 0.89 8.30 8.32
C PHE A 278 0.62 8.64 6.85
N SER A 279 1.50 9.43 6.21
CA SER A 279 1.25 9.94 4.87
C SER A 279 1.26 8.84 3.82
N ALA A 280 2.22 7.90 3.87
CA ALA A 280 2.27 6.75 2.97
C ALA A 280 1.05 5.83 3.17
N LYS A 281 0.67 5.59 4.42
CA LYS A 281 -0.53 4.81 4.75
C LYS A 281 -1.79 5.44 4.18
N TYR A 282 -1.93 6.74 4.39
CA TYR A 282 -3.11 7.47 3.97
C TYR A 282 -3.25 7.54 2.45
N ILE A 283 -2.16 7.82 1.73
CA ILE A 283 -2.15 7.81 0.26
C ILE A 283 -2.39 6.40 -0.29
N SER A 284 -1.86 5.37 0.34
CA SER A 284 -2.15 3.98 -0.01
C SER A 284 -3.64 3.67 0.10
N LYS A 285 -4.30 4.06 1.21
CA LYS A 285 -5.76 3.89 1.36
C LYS A 285 -6.54 4.68 0.32
N GLN A 286 -6.15 5.91 0.05
CA GLN A 286 -6.81 6.77 -0.93
C GLN A 286 -6.68 6.25 -2.36
N LEU A 287 -5.53 5.69 -2.74
CA LEU A 287 -5.25 5.32 -4.12
C LEU A 287 -5.34 3.82 -4.37
N GLU A 288 -4.66 2.99 -3.58
CA GLU A 288 -4.48 1.55 -3.85
C GLU A 288 -5.64 0.69 -3.36
N TYR A 289 -6.47 1.20 -2.45
CA TYR A 289 -7.63 0.50 -1.88
C TYR A 289 -8.96 1.01 -2.46
N SER A 290 -8.88 1.66 -3.62
CA SER A 290 -10.00 1.92 -4.53
C SER A 290 -9.55 1.50 -5.93
N GLU A 291 -10.20 0.47 -6.48
CA GLU A 291 -9.88 -0.03 -7.84
C GLU A 291 -10.07 1.08 -8.88
N GLU A 292 -11.12 1.89 -8.73
CA GLU A 292 -11.37 3.04 -9.60
C GLU A 292 -10.24 4.07 -9.54
N ASN A 293 -9.78 4.43 -8.34
CA ASN A 293 -8.73 5.44 -8.18
C ASN A 293 -7.39 4.97 -8.73
N ILE A 294 -7.01 3.72 -8.48
CA ILE A 294 -5.73 3.21 -8.98
C ILE A 294 -5.75 3.06 -10.49
N ASP A 295 -6.86 2.62 -11.08
CA ASP A 295 -7.01 2.50 -12.53
C ASP A 295 -6.93 3.86 -13.23
N ILE A 296 -7.56 4.89 -12.65
CA ILE A 296 -7.47 6.28 -13.13
C ILE A 296 -6.00 6.75 -13.21
N ILE A 297 -5.13 6.27 -12.32
CA ILE A 297 -3.72 6.67 -12.28
C ILE A 297 -2.87 5.81 -13.20
N MET A 298 -3.06 4.49 -13.20
CA MET A 298 -2.18 3.54 -13.88
C MET A 298 -2.44 3.40 -15.39
N THR A 299 -3.56 3.93 -15.89
CA THR A 299 -3.94 3.86 -17.32
C THR A 299 -3.74 5.16 -18.11
N ARG A 300 -3.09 6.18 -17.52
CA ARG A 300 -2.95 7.54 -18.09
C ARG A 300 -1.74 7.75 -19.00
#